data_AF-A0A0P6YJU4-F1
#
_entry.id   AF-A0A0P6YJU4-F1
#
_cell.length_a   1.000
_cell.length_b   1.000
_cell.length_c   1.000
_cell.angle_alpha   90.00
_cell.angle_beta   90.00
_cell.angle_gamma   90.00
#
_symmetry.space_group_name_H-M   'P 1'
#
loop_
_entity.id
_entity.type
_entity.pdbx_description
1 polymer ?
#
loop_
_entity_poly.entity_id
_entity_poly.type
_entity_poly.pdbx_seq_one_letter_code
_entity_poly.pdbx_strand_id
1 'polypeptide(L)'
;MPDLKWDVIDLIDALEVLPEEDDYQTHYRFTFERLGLTGTLDLWPLEATALIELQQTDSTNQIITFGLYIRQSIQLIRQGKNSLLCFHDCIITRNRFWTWDSVDGISTIQLWQDPLNCYLQAKPTIHCWFGFEL
;
A
#
# COMPACT_ATOMS: atom_id res chain seq x y z
N MET A 1 17.41 2.46 11.02
CA MET A 1 16.09 2.92 10.55
C MET A 1 15.06 2.30 11.49
N PRO A 2 14.00 3.00 11.91
CA PRO A 2 12.93 2.37 12.69
C PRO A 2 12.29 1.27 11.82
N ASP A 3 12.15 0.07 12.38
CA ASP A 3 11.46 -1.02 11.69
C ASP A 3 9.98 -0.65 11.51
N LEU A 4 9.44 -0.91 10.32
CA LEU A 4 8.01 -0.79 10.09
C LEU A 4 7.28 -1.69 11.08
N LYS A 5 6.26 -1.16 11.77
CA LYS A 5 5.40 -1.97 12.65
C LYS A 5 4.22 -2.49 11.84
N TRP A 6 4.20 -3.80 11.60
CA TRP A 6 3.15 -4.46 10.81
C TRP A 6 3.12 -5.95 11.16
N ASP A 7 2.04 -6.63 10.76
CA ASP A 7 1.91 -8.09 10.84
C ASP A 7 1.38 -8.60 9.49
N VAL A 8 1.96 -9.70 8.99
CA VAL A 8 1.51 -10.34 7.75
C VAL A 8 0.11 -10.95 7.91
N ILE A 9 -0.25 -11.39 9.11
CA ILE A 9 -1.56 -11.95 9.41
C ILE A 9 -2.65 -10.88 9.23
N ASP A 10 -2.37 -9.64 9.64
CA ASP A 10 -3.29 -8.51 9.46
C ASP A 10 -3.56 -8.22 7.96
N LEU A 11 -2.54 -8.34 7.11
CA LEU A 11 -2.67 -8.20 5.66
C LEU A 11 -3.52 -9.33 5.06
N ILE A 12 -3.25 -10.58 5.46
CA ILE A 12 -4.01 -11.75 4.99
C ILE A 12 -5.48 -11.64 5.42
N ASP A 13 -5.74 -11.24 6.68
CA ASP A 13 -7.09 -11.03 7.21
C ASP A 13 -7.84 -9.91 6.48
N ALA A 14 -7.15 -8.85 6.06
CA ALA A 14 -7.76 -7.75 5.31
C ALA A 14 -8.04 -8.09 3.84
N LEU A 15 -7.07 -8.72 3.18
CA LEU A 15 -7.11 -8.96 1.74
C LEU A 15 -7.78 -10.30 1.39
N GLU A 16 -7.93 -11.20 2.36
CA GLU A 16 -8.43 -12.57 2.20
C GLU A 16 -7.65 -13.38 1.16
N VAL A 17 -6.35 -13.06 0.99
CA VAL A 17 -5.43 -13.76 0.08
C VAL A 17 -4.08 -13.98 0.77
N LEU A 18 -3.39 -15.03 0.36
CA LEU A 18 -2.01 -15.28 0.76
C LEU A 18 -1.05 -14.48 -0.14
N PRO A 19 0.15 -14.13 0.34
CA PRO A 19 1.16 -13.51 -0.51
C PRO A 19 1.59 -14.49 -1.61
N GLU A 20 1.69 -14.00 -2.84
CA GLU A 20 2.19 -14.73 -4.01
C GLU A 20 3.72 -14.82 -4.01
N GLU A 21 4.36 -13.76 -3.52
CA GLU A 21 5.81 -13.66 -3.33
C GLU A 21 6.08 -13.36 -1.85
N ASP A 22 6.97 -14.14 -1.21
CA ASP A 22 7.55 -13.89 0.10
C ASP A 22 9.07 -14.12 -0.03
N ASP A 23 9.79 -13.06 -0.38
CA ASP A 23 11.25 -13.10 -0.55
C ASP A 23 11.94 -12.96 0.81
N TYR A 24 11.83 -14.01 1.64
CA TYR A 24 12.42 -14.07 2.98
C TYR A 24 12.09 -12.84 3.85
N GLN A 25 10.83 -12.42 3.85
CA GLN A 25 10.35 -11.26 4.60
C GLN A 25 10.87 -9.89 4.13
N THR A 26 11.58 -9.83 3.01
CA THR A 26 12.08 -8.56 2.45
C THR A 26 11.09 -7.92 1.49
N HIS A 27 10.23 -8.74 0.87
CA HIS A 27 9.20 -8.31 -0.06
C HIS A 27 8.00 -9.26 0.02
N TYR A 28 6.81 -8.67 0.07
CA TYR A 28 5.55 -9.37 -0.01
C TYR A 28 4.73 -8.82 -1.17
N ARG A 29 4.22 -9.71 -2.02
CA ARG A 29 3.23 -9.34 -3.04
C ARG A 29 1.90 -10.01 -2.76
N PHE A 30 0.84 -9.21 -2.69
CA PHE A 30 -0.53 -9.69 -2.59
C PHE A 30 -1.30 -9.27 -3.84
N THR A 31 -1.95 -10.21 -4.49
CA THR A 31 -2.85 -9.95 -5.61
C THR A 31 -4.27 -10.37 -5.21
N PHE A 32 -5.22 -9.46 -5.35
CA PHE A 32 -6.62 -9.71 -4.97
C PHE A 32 -7.56 -9.12 -6.02
N GLU A 33 -8.61 -9.88 -6.33
CA GLU A 33 -9.60 -9.49 -7.34
C GLU A 33 -10.99 -9.29 -6.72
N ARG A 34 -11.66 -8.18 -7.03
CA ARG A 34 -13.05 -7.92 -6.63
C ARG A 34 -13.81 -7.18 -7.73
N LEU A 35 -14.98 -7.69 -8.11
CA LEU A 35 -15.89 -7.05 -9.06
C LEU A 35 -15.22 -6.59 -10.37
N GLY A 36 -14.30 -7.39 -10.93
CA GLY A 36 -13.59 -7.05 -12.17
C GLY A 36 -12.49 -5.98 -12.02
N LEU A 37 -12.05 -5.72 -10.79
CA LEU A 37 -10.83 -4.98 -10.49
C LEU A 37 -9.80 -5.91 -9.86
N THR A 38 -8.58 -5.83 -10.34
CA THR A 38 -7.42 -6.51 -9.76
C THR A 38 -6.57 -5.47 -9.03
N GLY A 39 -6.36 -5.70 -7.74
CA GLY A 39 -5.47 -4.91 -6.90
C GLY A 39 -4.20 -5.68 -6.57
N THR A 40 -3.07 -4.99 -6.67
CA THR A 40 -1.77 -5.50 -6.25
C THR A 40 -1.25 -4.63 -5.10
N LEU A 41 -0.80 -5.27 -4.03
CA LEU A 41 -0.07 -4.65 -2.94
C LEU A 41 1.31 -5.28 -2.87
N ASP A 42 2.33 -4.52 -3.25
CA ASP A 42 3.72 -4.87 -2.97
C ASP A 42 4.17 -4.13 -1.70
N LEU A 43 4.77 -4.85 -0.77
CA LEU A 43 5.27 -4.31 0.50
C LEU A 43 6.74 -4.68 0.68
N TRP A 44 7.58 -3.68 0.97
CA TRP A 44 8.99 -3.83 1.33
C TRP A 44 9.20 -3.37 2.77
N PRO A 45 9.09 -4.27 3.75
CA PRO A 45 9.11 -3.92 5.18
C PRO A 45 10.37 -3.20 5.63
N LEU A 46 11.53 -3.63 5.14
CA LEU A 46 12.84 -3.06 5.50
C LEU A 46 13.02 -1.62 4.98
N GLU A 47 12.31 -1.27 3.91
CA GLU A 47 12.30 0.05 3.29
C GLU A 47 11.10 0.90 3.76
N ALA A 48 10.24 0.33 4.59
CA ALA A 48 8.98 0.90 5.03
C ALA A 48 8.14 1.45 3.85
N THR A 49 8.14 0.74 2.72
CA THR A 49 7.54 1.21 1.47
C THR A 49 6.50 0.22 0.97
N ALA A 50 5.39 0.72 0.44
CA ALA A 50 4.41 -0.07 -0.28
C ALA A 50 4.15 0.51 -1.67
N LEU A 51 3.75 -0.33 -2.62
CA LEU A 51 3.23 0.07 -3.92
C LEU A 51 1.84 -0.54 -4.05
N ILE A 52 0.87 0.31 -4.39
CA ILE A 52 -0.50 -0.10 -4.62
C ILE A 52 -0.84 0.17 -6.08
N GLU A 53 -1.32 -0.87 -6.75
CA GLU A 53 -1.75 -0.81 -8.14
C GLU A 53 -3.19 -1.31 -8.25
N LEU A 54 -3.99 -0.62 -9.06
CA LEU A 54 -5.32 -1.07 -9.45
C LEU A 54 -5.41 -1.10 -10.96
N GLN A 55 -5.93 -2.19 -11.50
CA GLN A 55 -6.21 -2.35 -12.92
C GLN A 55 -7.55 -3.05 -13.12
N GLN A 56 -8.12 -2.89 -14.31
CA GLN A 56 -9.29 -3.68 -14.69
C GLN A 56 -8.86 -5.13 -14.93
N THR A 57 -9.62 -6.09 -14.39
CA THR A 57 -9.37 -7.52 -14.60
C THR A 57 -9.40 -7.85 -16.09
N ASP A 58 -8.46 -8.71 -16.53
CA ASP A 58 -8.24 -9.10 -17.93
C ASP A 58 -7.85 -7.95 -18.87
N SER A 59 -7.42 -6.81 -18.33
CA SER A 59 -6.93 -5.67 -19.09
C SER A 59 -5.52 -5.30 -18.66
N THR A 60 -4.71 -4.82 -19.61
CA THR A 60 -3.43 -4.16 -19.30
C THR A 60 -3.61 -2.70 -18.91
N ASN A 61 -4.86 -2.21 -18.85
CA ASN A 61 -5.16 -0.83 -18.52
C ASN A 61 -5.08 -0.60 -17.01
N GLN A 62 -3.97 0.00 -16.58
CA GLN A 62 -3.76 0.42 -15.20
C GLN A 62 -4.61 1.65 -14.88
N ILE A 63 -5.44 1.54 -13.85
CA ILE A 63 -6.35 2.60 -13.40
C ILE A 63 -5.61 3.55 -12.47
N ILE A 64 -4.87 3.01 -11.50
CA ILE A 64 -4.09 3.79 -10.55
C ILE A 64 -2.83 3.06 -10.13
N THR A 65 -1.79 3.85 -9.86
CA THR A 65 -0.53 3.39 -9.27
C THR A 65 0.00 4.48 -8.38
N PHE A 66 0.35 4.14 -7.15
CA PHE A 66 1.04 5.05 -6.25
C PHE A 66 1.86 4.27 -5.23
N GLY A 67 2.99 4.86 -4.85
CA GLY A 67 3.82 4.40 -3.76
C GLY A 67 3.45 5.07 -2.45
N LEU A 68 3.74 4.39 -1.36
CA LEU A 68 3.61 4.89 0.00
C LEU A 68 4.94 4.69 0.72
N TYR A 69 5.49 5.76 1.27
CA TYR A 69 6.52 5.66 2.31
C TYR A 69 5.84 5.77 3.67
N ILE A 70 5.88 4.68 4.45
CA ILE A 70 5.11 4.50 5.69
C ILE A 70 6.02 4.79 6.88
N ARG A 71 5.75 5.86 7.62
CA ARG A 71 6.67 6.30 8.69
C ARG A 71 6.38 5.65 10.04
N GLN A 72 5.19 5.07 10.22
CA GLN A 72 4.74 4.57 11.51
C GLN A 72 4.39 3.08 11.51
N SER A 73 3.21 2.71 11.01
CA SER A 73 2.71 1.34 11.11
C SER A 73 1.65 1.00 10.07
N ILE A 74 1.47 -0.29 9.80
CA ILE A 74 0.30 -0.82 9.12
C ILE A 74 -0.57 -1.52 10.18
N GLN A 75 -1.85 -1.20 10.23
CA GLN A 75 -2.78 -1.77 11.20
C GLN A 75 -4.06 -2.28 10.55
N LEU A 76 -4.56 -3.42 11.01
CA LEU A 76 -5.89 -3.90 10.67
C LEU A 76 -6.96 -3.18 11.52
N ILE A 77 -7.86 -2.47 10.85
CA ILE A 77 -9.05 -1.89 11.48
C ILE A 77 -10.27 -2.73 11.09
N ARG A 78 -10.96 -3.29 12.08
CA ARG A 78 -12.17 -4.09 11.89
C ARG A 78 -13.41 -3.23 12.09
N GLN A 79 -14.23 -3.09 11.05
CA GLN A 79 -15.51 -2.36 11.07
C GLN A 79 -16.66 -3.34 10.81
N GLY A 80 -17.10 -4.03 11.86
CA GLY A 80 -18.17 -5.02 11.78
C GLY A 80 -17.77 -6.23 10.92
N LYS A 81 -18.41 -6.39 9.75
CA LYS A 81 -18.10 -7.47 8.79
C LYS A 81 -16.98 -7.12 7.81
N ASN A 82 -16.54 -5.88 7.78
CA ASN A 82 -15.50 -5.41 6.88
C ASN A 82 -14.19 -5.20 7.65
N SER A 83 -13.07 -5.44 6.96
CA SER A 83 -11.71 -5.15 7.41
C SER A 83 -11.10 -4.12 6.47
N LEU A 84 -10.27 -3.25 7.02
CA LEU A 84 -9.48 -2.29 6.26
C LEU A 84 -8.07 -2.19 6.84
N LEU A 85 -7.10 -1.98 5.97
CA LEU A 85 -5.71 -1.71 6.34
C LEU A 85 -5.52 -0.20 6.45
N CYS A 86 -5.00 0.25 7.57
CA CYS A 86 -4.56 1.62 7.77
C CYS A 86 -3.04 1.68 7.74
N PHE A 87 -2.50 2.37 6.74
CA PHE A 87 -1.10 2.73 6.66
C PHE A 87 -0.96 4.11 7.30
N HIS A 88 -0.40 4.15 8.51
CA HIS A 88 -0.29 5.37 9.29
C HIS A 88 0.90 6.22 8.86
N ASP A 89 0.69 7.54 8.84
CA ASP A 89 1.72 8.55 8.63
C ASP A 89 2.52 8.34 7.32
N CYS A 90 1.80 8.29 6.20
CA CYS A 90 2.35 7.99 4.89
C CYS A 90 2.67 9.24 4.07
N ILE A 91 3.76 9.16 3.30
CA ILE A 91 4.07 10.08 2.20
C ILE A 91 3.72 9.37 0.89
N ILE A 92 2.87 10.00 0.07
CA ILE A 92 2.43 9.45 -1.21
C ILE A 92 3.44 9.81 -2.31
N THR A 93 3.87 8.82 -3.08
CA THR A 93 4.83 8.96 -4.17
C THR A 93 4.26 8.37 -5.47
N ARG A 94 4.88 8.68 -6.61
CA ARG A 94 4.47 8.09 -7.90
C ARG A 94 4.86 6.62 -8.07
N ASN A 95 5.87 6.16 -7.33
CA ASN A 95 6.43 4.82 -7.46
C ASN A 95 7.12 4.43 -6.13
N ARG A 96 7.54 3.16 -6.00
CA ARG A 96 8.31 2.64 -4.85
C ARG A 96 9.51 3.51 -4.50
N PHE A 97 10.24 4.01 -5.50
CA PHE A 97 11.42 4.84 -5.26
C PHE A 97 11.00 6.24 -4.81
N TRP A 98 11.11 6.49 -3.51
CA TRP A 98 10.93 7.81 -2.91
C TRP A 98 12.21 8.67 -3.03
N THR A 99 13.39 8.05 -3.15
CA THR A 99 14.68 8.72 -3.36
C THR A 99 15.41 8.17 -4.57
N TRP A 100 14.95 8.45 -5.80
CA TRP A 100 15.85 8.46 -6.95
C TRP A 100 15.19 9.09 -8.17
N ASP A 101 15.37 10.41 -8.34
CA ASP A 101 15.76 10.99 -9.63
C ASP A 101 16.20 12.45 -9.41
N SER A 102 17.50 12.73 -9.53
CA SER A 102 18.00 13.50 -10.67
C SER A 102 19.51 13.67 -10.55
N VAL A 103 20.15 13.69 -11.72
CA VAL A 103 21.52 14.17 -11.96
C VAL A 103 21.71 15.65 -11.50
N ASP A 104 20.65 16.31 -11.00
CA ASP A 104 20.62 17.72 -10.60
C ASP A 104 20.06 17.98 -9.17
N GLY A 105 19.88 16.95 -8.33
CA GLY A 105 19.46 17.12 -6.93
C GLY A 105 18.29 16.24 -6.48
N ILE A 106 18.21 16.02 -5.18
CA ILE A 106 17.21 15.15 -4.55
C ILE A 106 15.82 15.80 -4.71
N SER A 107 14.99 15.30 -5.62
CA SER A 107 13.58 15.66 -5.67
C SER A 107 12.72 14.43 -5.39
N THR A 108 12.18 14.35 -4.18
CA THR A 108 11.05 13.49 -3.86
C THR A 108 9.87 14.04 -4.67
N ILE A 109 9.33 13.31 -5.64
CA ILE A 109 8.02 13.68 -6.23
C ILE A 109 6.95 13.24 -5.23
N GLN A 110 6.92 13.96 -4.11
CA GLN A 110 5.90 13.87 -3.09
C GLN A 110 4.61 14.40 -3.72
N LEU A 111 3.61 13.52 -3.83
CA LEU A 111 2.31 13.89 -4.39
C LEU A 111 1.49 14.77 -3.44
N TRP A 112 1.84 14.79 -2.15
CA TRP A 112 1.16 15.56 -1.13
C TRP A 112 2.11 16.02 -0.01
N GLN A 113 2.15 17.31 0.33
CA GLN A 113 3.16 17.92 1.22
C GLN A 113 3.10 17.42 2.67
N ASP A 114 1.91 17.14 3.19
CA ASP A 114 1.73 16.67 4.56
C ASP A 114 1.63 15.13 4.62
N PRO A 115 2.03 14.50 5.72
CA PRO A 115 1.72 13.08 5.91
C PRO A 115 0.21 12.84 6.00
N LEU A 116 -0.22 11.71 5.44
CA LEU A 116 -1.61 11.26 5.43
C LEU A 116 -1.70 9.79 5.84
N ASN A 117 -2.79 9.38 6.44
CA ASN A 117 -3.11 7.96 6.53
C ASN A 117 -3.67 7.50 5.19
N CYS A 118 -3.19 6.35 4.71
CA CYS A 118 -3.79 5.65 3.58
C CYS A 118 -4.63 4.50 4.11
N TYR A 119 -5.86 4.38 3.61
CA TYR A 119 -6.77 3.31 3.98
C TYR A 119 -7.05 2.45 2.76
N LEU A 120 -6.84 1.14 2.89
CA LEU A 120 -7.11 0.14 1.85
C LEU A 120 -8.14 -0.86 2.35
N GLN A 121 -9.26 -0.97 1.65
CA GLN A 121 -10.30 -1.95 1.90
C GLN A 121 -10.46 -2.82 0.66
N ALA A 122 -10.41 -4.14 0.84
CA ALA A 122 -10.55 -5.11 -0.26
C ALA A 122 -11.91 -5.82 -0.27
N LYS A 123 -12.85 -5.49 0.63
CA LYS A 123 -14.15 -6.16 0.72
C LYS A 123 -15.29 -5.20 1.07
N PRO A 124 -16.46 -5.29 0.40
CA PRO A 124 -16.79 -6.17 -0.74
C PRO A 124 -16.14 -5.74 -2.06
N THR A 125 -15.60 -4.53 -2.08
CA THR A 125 -15.03 -3.82 -3.22
C THR A 125 -13.68 -3.26 -2.85
N ILE A 126 -12.84 -2.97 -3.85
CA ILE A 126 -11.55 -2.34 -3.61
C ILE A 126 -11.76 -0.83 -3.46
N HIS A 127 -11.46 -0.31 -2.28
CA HIS A 127 -11.48 1.11 -1.98
C HIS A 127 -10.12 1.53 -1.43
N CYS A 128 -9.61 2.63 -1.95
CA CYS A 128 -8.45 3.32 -1.42
C CYS A 128 -8.79 4.79 -1.20
N TRP A 129 -8.50 5.32 -0.02
CA TRP A 129 -8.68 6.73 0.29
C TRP A 129 -7.61 7.23 1.25
N PHE A 130 -7.43 8.55 1.27
CA PHE A 130 -6.46 9.23 2.11
C PHE A 130 -7.18 10.14 3.10
N GLY A 131 -6.67 10.22 4.33
CA GLY A 131 -7.25 11.08 5.36
C GLY A 131 -6.20 11.55 6.36
N PHE A 132 -6.51 12.68 7.01
CA PHE A 132 -5.75 13.16 8.17
C PHE A 132 -6.29 12.47 9.44
N GLU A 133 -5.42 12.20 10.41
CA GLU A 133 -5.90 11.99 11.79
C GLU A 133 -6.38 13.35 12.34
N LEU A 134 -7.55 13.34 12.98
CA LEU A 134 -8.09 14.49 13.72
C LEU A 134 -7.46 14.57 15.11
#